data_AF-A0A101UNE2-F1
#
_entry.id   AF-A0A101UNE2-F1
#
_cell.length_a   1.000
_cell.length_b   1.000
_cell.length_c   1.000
_cell.angle_alpha   90.00
_cell.angle_beta   90.00
_cell.angle_gamma   90.00
#
_symmetry.space_group_name_H-M   'P 1'
#
loop_
_entity.id
_entity.type
_entity.pdbx_description
1 polymer ?
#
loop_
_entity_poly.entity_id
_entity_poly.type
_entity_poly.pdbx_seq_one_letter_code
_entity_poly.pdbx_strand_id
1 'polypeptide(L)'
;MTVQDPQLFIDAFRAALADAEFAALLKERDFSLQFVVTGAADAAFLLDSDGVHEGAPHPASLRLEVQAEALHLVLLGQLGVTQAIVARRLVVKGPVARLRSLADYLPVLGREYARLALAPAAS
;
A
#
# COMPACT_ATOMS: atom_id res chain seq x y z
N MET A 1 -16.61 -8.73 -4.70
CA MET A 1 -16.15 -7.61 -5.54
C MET A 1 -14.68 -7.81 -5.81
N THR A 2 -14.31 -8.07 -7.06
CA THR A 2 -12.91 -8.08 -7.47
C THR A 2 -12.46 -6.63 -7.54
N VAL A 3 -11.42 -6.25 -6.78
CA VAL A 3 -10.80 -4.93 -6.94
C VAL A 3 -10.05 -4.94 -8.25
N GLN A 4 -10.59 -4.22 -9.24
CA GLN A 4 -10.05 -4.20 -10.60
C GLN A 4 -9.33 -2.91 -10.95
N ASP A 5 -9.55 -1.83 -10.19
CA ASP A 5 -8.99 -0.51 -10.48
C ASP A 5 -7.83 -0.18 -9.52
N PRO A 6 -6.58 -0.14 -10.01
CA PRO A 6 -5.42 0.26 -9.21
C PRO A 6 -5.49 1.70 -8.70
N GLN A 7 -6.29 2.58 -9.35
CA GLN A 7 -6.45 3.98 -8.95
C GLN A 7 -7.01 4.11 -7.53
N LEU A 8 -7.86 3.16 -7.11
CA LEU A 8 -8.40 3.11 -5.76
C LEU A 8 -7.30 3.04 -4.68
N PHE A 9 -6.21 2.30 -4.94
CA PHE A 9 -5.08 2.24 -4.00
C PHE A 9 -4.33 3.58 -3.93
N ILE A 10 -4.09 4.20 -5.09
CA ILE A 10 -3.41 5.48 -5.20
C ILE A 10 -4.20 6.57 -4.45
N ASP A 11 -5.51 6.63 -4.67
CA ASP A 11 -6.37 7.62 -4.04
C ASP A 11 -6.48 7.41 -2.52
N ALA A 12 -6.56 6.15 -2.08
CA ALA A 12 -6.52 5.82 -0.65
C ALA A 12 -5.21 6.25 0.01
N PHE A 13 -4.07 6.06 -0.67
CA PHE A 13 -2.76 6.39 -0.10
C PHE A 13 -2.49 7.89 -0.12
N ARG A 14 -3.02 8.61 -1.11
CA ARG A 14 -3.09 10.08 -1.09
C ARG A 14 -3.93 10.59 0.06
N ALA A 15 -5.08 9.96 0.33
CA ALA A 15 -5.89 10.30 1.50
C ALA A 15 -5.17 10.00 2.81
N ALA A 16 -4.39 8.92 2.88
CA ALA A 16 -3.57 8.60 4.05
C ALA A 16 -2.51 9.67 4.33
N LEU A 17 -1.92 10.29 3.30
CA LEU A 17 -0.97 11.39 3.47
C LEU A 17 -1.59 12.69 4.00
N ALA A 18 -2.92 12.82 3.99
CA ALA A 18 -3.58 13.94 4.66
C ALA A 18 -3.55 13.81 6.19
N ASP A 19 -3.23 12.62 6.72
CA ASP A 19 -2.95 12.39 8.14
C ASP A 19 -1.52 12.88 8.47
N ALA A 20 -1.44 13.97 9.24
CA ALA A 20 -0.17 14.63 9.54
C ALA A 20 0.80 13.75 10.34
N GLU A 21 0.30 12.89 11.22
CA GLU A 21 1.13 11.97 11.99
C GLU A 21 1.72 10.89 11.08
N PHE A 22 0.92 10.39 10.14
CA PHE A 22 1.38 9.42 9.15
C PHE A 22 2.46 10.00 8.23
N ALA A 23 2.24 11.20 7.69
CA ALA A 23 3.21 11.89 6.84
C ALA A 23 4.52 12.20 7.60
N ALA A 24 4.42 12.64 8.86
CA ALA A 24 5.58 12.86 9.72
C ALA A 24 6.35 11.54 9.97
N LEU A 25 5.66 10.44 10.24
CA LEU A 25 6.28 9.13 10.47
C LEU A 25 7.06 8.61 9.25
N LEU A 26 6.54 8.82 8.03
CA LEU A 26 7.27 8.49 6.79
C LEU A 26 8.54 9.32 6.67
N LYS A 27 8.45 10.62 6.92
CA LYS A 27 9.55 11.57 6.82
C LYS A 27 10.65 11.31 7.84
N GLU A 28 10.29 11.19 9.12
CA GLU A 28 11.24 10.98 10.23
C GLU A 28 12.07 9.71 10.07
N ARG A 29 11.49 8.68 9.44
CA ARG A 29 12.13 7.38 9.27
C ARG A 29 12.79 7.20 7.90
N ASP A 30 12.73 8.23 7.06
CA ASP A 30 13.15 8.19 5.65
C ASP A 30 12.62 6.92 4.98
N PHE A 31 11.29 6.72 5.08
CA PHE A 31 10.65 5.47 4.70
C PHE A 31 9.75 5.66 3.47
N SER A 32 9.88 4.74 2.52
CA SER A 32 9.12 4.75 1.27
C SER A 32 8.76 3.34 0.81
N LEU A 33 7.58 3.22 0.20
CA LEU A 33 6.99 1.96 -0.24
C LEU A 33 6.71 2.03 -1.74
N GLN A 34 7.40 1.21 -2.52
CA GLN A 34 7.00 0.96 -3.91
C GLN A 34 6.00 -0.18 -3.93
N PHE A 35 4.87 0.04 -4.58
CA PHE A 35 3.89 -1.00 -4.88
C PHE A 35 3.99 -1.34 -6.36
N VAL A 36 4.04 -2.63 -6.66
CA VAL A 36 3.87 -3.17 -8.01
C VAL A 36 2.67 -4.10 -7.93
N VAL A 37 1.52 -3.55 -8.31
CA VAL A 37 0.24 -4.24 -8.24
C VAL A 37 0.03 -4.97 -9.56
N THR A 38 -0.08 -6.28 -9.50
CA THR A 38 -0.32 -7.15 -10.67
C THR A 38 -1.76 -7.64 -10.71
N GLY A 39 -2.36 -7.79 -11.88
CA GLY A 39 -3.71 -8.37 -12.00
C GLY A 39 -4.41 -8.06 -13.32
N ALA A 40 -5.66 -7.56 -13.23
CA ALA A 40 -6.45 -7.19 -14.40
C ALA A 40 -5.90 -5.92 -15.09
N ALA A 41 -5.38 -4.99 -14.29
CA ALA A 41 -4.61 -3.84 -14.74
C ALA A 41 -3.37 -3.74 -13.86
N ASP A 42 -2.20 -3.79 -14.48
CA ASP A 42 -0.94 -3.64 -13.77
C ASP A 42 -0.68 -2.16 -13.46
N ALA A 43 -0.20 -1.88 -12.26
CA ALA A 43 0.18 -0.54 -11.85
C ALA A 43 1.42 -0.57 -10.97
N ALA A 44 2.24 0.47 -11.08
CA ALA A 44 3.37 0.70 -10.20
C ALA A 44 3.32 2.13 -9.68
N PHE A 45 3.46 2.29 -8.39
CA PHE A 45 3.49 3.60 -7.75
C PHE A 45 4.36 3.56 -6.49
N LEU A 46 4.89 4.71 -6.13
CA LEU A 46 5.73 4.92 -4.96
C LEU A 46 4.98 5.80 -3.96
N LEU A 47 4.96 5.39 -2.71
CA LEU A 47 4.50 6.20 -1.57
C LEU A 47 5.71 6.61 -0.73
N ASP A 48 5.86 7.90 -0.47
CA ASP A 48 6.83 8.47 0.46
C ASP A 48 6.22 9.67 1.20
N SER A 49 7.04 10.43 1.94
CA SER A 49 6.58 11.61 2.68
C SER A 49 6.14 12.78 1.80
N ASP A 50 6.55 12.81 0.53
CA ASP A 50 6.27 13.91 -0.38
C ASP A 50 5.03 13.65 -1.24
N GLY A 51 4.63 12.38 -1.38
CA GLY A 51 3.44 12.05 -2.15
C GLY A 51 3.28 10.59 -2.53
N VAL A 52 2.31 10.39 -3.43
CA VAL A 52 2.18 9.17 -4.24
C VAL A 52 2.59 9.50 -5.67
N HIS A 53 3.65 8.85 -6.13
CA HIS A 53 4.28 9.08 -7.44
C HIS A 53 4.04 7.89 -8.35
N GLU A 54 3.94 8.15 -9.65
CA GLU A 54 3.86 7.08 -10.65
C GLU A 54 5.22 6.35 -10.77
N GLY A 55 5.18 5.02 -10.85
CA GLY A 55 6.37 4.18 -11.01
C GLY A 55 7.26 4.13 -9.76
N ALA A 56 8.56 4.37 -9.94
CA ALA A 56 9.55 4.52 -8.87
C ALA A 56 10.61 5.54 -9.27
N PRO A 57 10.38 6.84 -9.01
CA PRO A 57 11.33 7.90 -9.34
C PRO A 57 12.68 7.75 -8.60
N HIS A 58 12.69 7.06 -7.46
CA HIS A 58 13.89 6.71 -6.70
C HIS A 58 13.73 5.35 -6.00
N PRO A 59 14.84 4.77 -5.49
CA PRO A 59 14.77 3.52 -4.72
C PRO A 59 13.85 3.65 -3.51
N ALA A 60 12.99 2.65 -3.31
CA ALA A 60 12.12 2.57 -2.15
C ALA A 60 12.80 1.83 -0.99
N SER A 61 12.40 2.15 0.26
CA SER A 61 12.82 1.37 1.43
C SER A 61 12.36 -0.09 1.33
N LEU A 62 11.14 -0.31 0.84
CA LEU A 62 10.64 -1.63 0.48
C LEU A 62 9.88 -1.55 -0.85
N ARG A 63 10.02 -2.60 -1.66
CA ARG A 63 9.21 -2.85 -2.85
C ARG A 63 8.31 -4.05 -2.62
N LEU A 64 7.01 -3.86 -2.81
CA LEU A 64 5.93 -4.81 -2.59
C LEU A 64 5.34 -5.19 -3.94
N GLU A 65 5.66 -6.38 -4.45
CA GLU A 65 5.05 -6.94 -5.67
C GLU A 65 3.89 -7.82 -5.25
N VAL A 66 2.66 -7.44 -5.60
CA VAL A 66 1.46 -7.97 -4.96
C VAL A 66 0.31 -8.08 -5.94
N GLN A 67 -0.48 -9.14 -5.83
CA GLN A 67 -1.73 -9.24 -6.58
C GLN A 67 -2.75 -8.22 -6.05
N ALA A 68 -3.50 -7.56 -6.93
CA ALA A 68 -4.50 -6.56 -6.52
C ALA A 68 -5.48 -7.08 -5.44
N GLU A 69 -5.96 -8.32 -5.60
CA GLU A 69 -6.83 -8.96 -4.60
C GLU A 69 -6.12 -9.21 -3.27
N ALA A 70 -4.85 -9.60 -3.28
CA ALA A 70 -4.10 -9.81 -2.05
C ALA A 70 -3.85 -8.49 -1.31
N LEU A 71 -3.52 -7.42 -2.05
CA LEU A 71 -3.36 -6.09 -1.47
C LEU A 71 -4.67 -5.58 -0.86
N HIS A 72 -5.79 -5.77 -1.56
CA HIS A 72 -7.13 -5.47 -1.04
C HIS A 72 -7.37 -6.16 0.32
N LEU A 73 -7.17 -7.48 0.39
CA LEU A 73 -7.39 -8.23 1.61
C LEU A 73 -6.42 -7.82 2.73
N VAL A 74 -5.17 -7.49 2.41
CA VAL A 74 -4.19 -6.96 3.38
C VAL A 74 -4.65 -5.63 3.95
N LEU A 75 -5.08 -4.69 3.09
CA LEU A 75 -5.53 -3.37 3.51
C LEU A 75 -6.84 -3.43 4.30
N LEU A 76 -7.71 -4.40 4.03
CA LEU A 76 -8.90 -4.67 4.85
C LEU A 76 -8.61 -5.43 6.16
N GLY A 77 -7.35 -5.82 6.42
CA GLY A 77 -6.99 -6.63 7.58
C GLY A 77 -7.49 -8.07 7.54
N GLN A 78 -7.93 -8.55 6.36
CA GLN A 78 -8.46 -9.90 6.14
C GLN A 78 -7.38 -10.91 5.71
N LEU A 79 -6.20 -10.42 5.32
CA LEU A 79 -5.03 -11.23 4.99
C LEU A 79 -3.79 -10.65 5.68
N GLY A 80 -3.12 -11.45 6.51
CA GLY A 80 -1.86 -11.01 7.13
C GLY A 80 -0.72 -10.92 6.11
N VAL A 81 0.18 -9.94 6.25
CA VAL A 81 1.37 -9.77 5.39
C VAL A 81 2.20 -11.05 5.30
N THR A 82 2.49 -11.68 6.44
CA THR A 82 3.26 -12.95 6.48
C THR A 82 2.54 -14.07 5.73
N GLN A 83 1.21 -14.17 5.88
CA GLN A 83 0.41 -15.15 5.17
C GLN A 83 0.43 -14.91 3.65
N ALA A 84 0.34 -13.65 3.22
CA ALA A 84 0.44 -13.26 1.81
C ALA A 84 1.81 -13.63 1.20
N ILE A 85 2.90 -13.45 1.97
CA ILE A 85 4.26 -13.83 1.55
C ILE A 85 4.39 -15.35 1.42
N VAL A 86 3.99 -16.10 2.44
CA VAL A 86 4.07 -17.57 2.42
C VAL A 86 3.24 -18.17 1.27
N ALA A 87 2.06 -17.59 1.00
CA ALA A 87 1.19 -17.97 -0.11
C ALA A 87 1.69 -17.50 -1.50
N ARG A 88 2.84 -16.82 -1.58
CA ARG A 88 3.41 -16.24 -2.81
C ARG A 88 2.50 -15.23 -3.51
N ARG A 89 1.60 -14.59 -2.76
CA ARG A 89 0.71 -13.52 -3.25
C ARG A 89 1.28 -12.11 -3.03
N LEU A 90 2.31 -12.02 -2.19
CA LEU A 90 3.10 -10.82 -1.92
C LEU A 90 4.60 -11.19 -1.95
N VAL A 91 5.38 -10.48 -2.73
CA VAL A 91 6.84 -10.53 -2.71
C VAL A 91 7.35 -9.22 -2.15
N VAL A 92 8.22 -9.29 -1.15
CA VAL A 92 8.87 -8.11 -0.55
C VAL A 92 10.33 -8.09 -0.95
N LYS A 93 10.79 -6.97 -1.51
CA LYS A 93 12.19 -6.70 -1.81
C LYS A 93 12.67 -5.53 -0.96
N GLY A 94 13.81 -5.69 -0.31
CA GLY A 94 14.40 -4.70 0.61
C GLY A 94 14.86 -5.32 1.93
N PRO A 95 15.38 -4.53 2.87
CA PRO A 95 15.91 -5.04 4.13
C PRO A 95 14.82 -5.66 5.02
N VAL A 96 15.03 -6.90 5.49
CA VAL A 96 14.07 -7.59 6.39
C VAL A 96 13.80 -6.79 7.67
N ALA A 97 14.79 -6.07 8.19
CA ALA A 97 14.61 -5.24 9.38
C ALA A 97 13.54 -4.14 9.17
N ARG A 98 13.42 -3.61 7.95
CA ARG A 98 12.44 -2.59 7.55
C ARG A 98 11.05 -3.17 7.33
N LEU A 99 10.91 -4.47 7.05
CA LEU A 99 9.61 -5.14 6.90
C LEU A 99 8.75 -5.02 8.16
N ARG A 100 9.38 -5.09 9.35
CA ARG A 100 8.68 -4.94 10.62
C ARG A 100 8.01 -3.57 10.76
N SER A 101 8.57 -2.54 10.14
CA SER A 101 8.01 -1.18 10.15
C SER A 101 6.69 -1.08 9.41
N LEU A 102 6.34 -2.03 8.51
CA LEU A 102 5.02 -2.04 7.86
C LEU A 102 3.86 -2.04 8.85
N ALA A 103 4.03 -2.63 10.03
CA ALA A 103 3.01 -2.66 11.06
C ALA A 103 2.58 -1.25 11.51
N ASP A 104 3.47 -0.25 11.39
CA ASP A 104 3.19 1.12 11.80
C ASP A 104 2.44 1.91 10.71
N TYR A 105 2.54 1.49 9.45
CA TYR A 105 1.94 2.20 8.30
C TYR A 105 0.62 1.59 7.84
N LEU A 106 0.50 0.26 7.90
CA LEU A 106 -0.67 -0.47 7.42
C LEU A 106 -2.00 -0.06 8.07
N PRO A 107 -2.08 0.30 9.37
CA PRO A 107 -3.35 0.71 9.97
C PRO A 107 -3.96 1.95 9.30
N VAL A 108 -3.14 2.98 9.01
CA VAL A 108 -3.59 4.22 8.36
C VAL A 108 -3.96 3.95 6.90
N LEU A 109 -3.08 3.24 6.17
CA LEU A 109 -3.33 2.88 4.77
C LEU A 109 -4.61 2.04 4.62
N GLY A 110 -4.79 1.06 5.51
CA GLY A 110 -5.95 0.18 5.53
C GLY A 110 -7.24 0.92 5.85
N ARG A 111 -7.21 1.85 6.81
CA ARG A 111 -8.36 2.70 7.15
C ARG A 111 -8.84 3.54 5.96
N GLU A 112 -7.94 4.28 5.31
CA GLU A 112 -8.33 5.12 4.17
C GLU A 112 -8.74 4.29 2.96
N TYR A 113 -8.09 3.16 2.75
CA TYR A 113 -8.51 2.22 1.73
C TYR A 113 -9.91 1.67 1.99
N ALA A 114 -10.21 1.20 3.20
CA ALA A 114 -11.53 0.70 3.57
C ALA A 114 -12.60 1.79 3.41
N ARG A 115 -12.29 3.04 3.79
CA ARG A 115 -13.19 4.19 3.62
C ARG A 115 -13.61 4.39 2.17
N LEU A 116 -12.69 4.26 1.21
CA LEU A 116 -13.00 4.43 -0.21
C LEU A 116 -13.60 3.16 -0.84
N ALA A 117 -13.06 1.99 -0.52
CA ALA A 117 -13.46 0.71 -1.11
C ALA A 117 -14.86 0.25 -0.67
N LEU A 118 -15.29 0.66 0.53
CA LEU A 118 -16.58 0.28 1.13
C LEU A 118 -17.59 1.43 1.16
N ALA A 119 -17.24 2.60 0.61
CA ALA A 119 -18.19 3.69 0.47
C ALA A 119 -19.37 3.20 -0.39
N PRO A 120 -20.63 3.40 0.03
CA PRO A 120 -21.77 3.09 -0.81
C PRO A 120 -21.64 3.94 -2.09
N ALA A 121 -21.72 3.29 -3.25
CA ALA A 121 -21.77 3.99 -4.52
C ALA A 121 -22.94 4.99 -4.45
N ALA A 122 -22.62 6.28 -4.48
CA ALA A 122 -23.64 7.32 -4.51
C ALA A 122 -24.52 7.03 -5.74
N SER A 123 -25.76 6.64 -5.45
CA SER A 123 -26.77 6.28 -6.44
C SER A 123 -27.38 7.53 -7.05
#